data_AF-S6CWP7-F1
#
_entry.id   AF-S6CWP7-F1
#
_cell.length_a   1.000
_cell.length_b   1.000
_cell.length_c   1.000
_cell.angle_alpha   90.00
_cell.angle_beta   90.00
_cell.angle_gamma   90.00
#
_symmetry.space_group_name_H-M   'P 1'
#
loop_
_entity.id
_entity.type
_entity.pdbx_description
1 polymer ?
#
loop_
_entity_poly.entity_id
_entity_poly.type
_entity_poly.pdbx_seq_one_letter_code
_entity_poly.pdbx_strand_id
1 'polypeptide(L)'
;MKDRSTTMSLKIQILTLLPEKWNERRICETMNTSRHLTRVAKKLVEEKGLLSTPESKLGRTITHQMLLKIENFYNDDEYSALMLGMKDFVSVQNNDGNRVHVQKRLVLSNLKELYQCFREINPTEKIGFSKFASLRPKHCVLARASGTHTICVCTIHQNFNDCLDMIICETPSVQCYLGGCNNCPEVDELSNILLTCFENQEIENITYKYWISKPRSSLETFIKPTEEFIENFCSELKVLLPHSFIAKQQAKFLKTLKETLKPNEFVIICDFAENYAFVVQNAASGFHWNNNQATVFPVVIYYKINDELDHKSLVIISDCNNHDAVAVHVFIKLITDYVKSLPERCNKIYYFSDGAPQQFKNFKNFVNLHYHEDDFDIPAEWHFSATAHGKGPCDGIGGIIKRHAARASLQLAVDKQITTPIEFFE
;
A
#
# COMPACT_ATOMS: atom_id res chain seq x y z
N MET A 1 -20.25 -9.08 -37.28
CA MET A 1 -18.85 -9.10 -37.75
C MET A 1 -18.15 -7.91 -37.13
N LYS A 2 -17.20 -8.12 -36.22
CA LYS A 2 -16.43 -7.02 -35.62
C LYS A 2 -15.51 -6.44 -36.67
N ASP A 3 -15.66 -5.14 -36.92
CA ASP A 3 -14.84 -4.36 -37.82
C ASP A 3 -13.36 -4.52 -37.41
N ARG A 4 -12.57 -5.23 -38.23
CA ARG A 4 -11.14 -5.42 -37.97
C ARG A 4 -10.46 -4.09 -38.28
N SER A 5 -10.21 -3.28 -37.25
CA SER A 5 -9.46 -2.04 -37.45
C SER A 5 -8.05 -2.38 -37.97
N THR A 6 -7.79 -2.03 -39.23
CA THR A 6 -6.51 -2.27 -39.88
C THR A 6 -5.44 -1.45 -39.15
N THR A 7 -4.41 -2.11 -38.59
CA THR A 7 -3.32 -1.44 -37.88
C THR A 7 -2.60 -0.45 -38.81
N MET A 8 -2.05 0.63 -38.24
CA MET A 8 -1.39 1.70 -39.01
C MET A 8 -0.26 1.17 -39.92
N SER A 9 0.48 0.15 -39.45
CA SER A 9 1.51 -0.53 -40.25
C SER A 9 0.94 -1.21 -41.50
N LEU A 10 -0.20 -1.90 -41.38
CA LEU A 10 -0.88 -2.54 -42.51
C LEU A 10 -1.43 -1.49 -43.49
N LYS A 11 -1.93 -0.35 -42.99
CA LYS A 11 -2.37 0.75 -43.87
C LYS A 11 -1.19 1.30 -44.70
N ILE A 12 -0.04 1.51 -44.07
CA ILE A 12 1.18 1.97 -44.76
C ILE A 12 1.64 0.91 -45.77
N GLN A 13 1.62 -0.38 -45.39
CA GLN A 13 1.99 -1.47 -46.28
C GLN A 13 1.10 -1.55 -47.52
N ILE A 14 -0.22 -1.40 -47.37
CA ILE A 14 -1.17 -1.37 -48.51
C ILE A 14 -0.87 -0.17 -49.41
N LEU A 15 -0.54 0.99 -48.85
CA LEU A 15 -0.19 2.18 -49.64
C LEU A 15 1.12 2.00 -50.43
N THR A 16 2.02 1.09 -50.04
CA THR A 16 3.23 0.77 -50.82
C THR A 16 2.93 0.07 -52.15
N LEU A 17 1.75 -0.54 -52.31
CA LEU A 17 1.36 -1.27 -53.53
C LEU A 17 0.83 -0.36 -54.64
N LEU A 18 0.65 0.93 -54.36
CA LEU A 18 0.04 1.85 -55.32
C LEU A 18 1.02 2.26 -56.43
N PRO A 19 0.53 2.53 -57.66
CA PRO A 19 1.40 2.86 -58.78
C PRO A 19 2.23 4.14 -58.53
N GLU A 20 3.52 4.12 -58.87
CA GLU A 20 4.44 5.27 -58.72
C GLU A 20 3.93 6.55 -59.38
N LYS A 21 3.23 6.41 -60.52
CA LYS A 21 2.65 7.51 -61.30
C LYS A 21 1.54 8.28 -60.56
N TRP A 22 1.03 7.75 -59.44
CA TRP A 22 -0.01 8.43 -58.67
C TRP A 22 0.62 9.51 -57.79
N ASN A 23 0.14 10.75 -57.93
CA ASN A 23 0.57 11.85 -57.05
C ASN A 23 -0.06 11.72 -55.64
N GLU A 24 0.51 12.41 -54.64
CA GLU A 24 0.06 12.31 -53.24
C GLU A 24 -1.44 12.61 -53.09
N ARG A 25 -1.93 13.61 -53.83
CA ARG A 25 -3.32 14.06 -53.78
C ARG A 25 -4.29 12.98 -54.25
N ARG A 26 -3.99 12.35 -55.39
CA ARG A 26 -4.79 11.25 -55.95
C ARG A 26 -4.83 10.06 -55.00
N ILE A 27 -3.72 9.72 -54.34
CA ILE A 27 -3.68 8.62 -53.36
C ILE A 27 -4.56 8.94 -52.14
N CYS A 28 -4.45 10.15 -51.60
CA CYS A 28 -5.24 10.57 -50.43
C CYS A 28 -6.74 10.55 -50.74
N GLU A 29 -7.14 11.05 -51.92
CA GLU A 29 -8.54 11.08 -52.37
C GLU A 29 -9.09 9.68 -52.66
N THR A 30 -8.29 8.79 -53.27
CA THR A 30 -8.75 7.44 -53.68
C THR A 30 -8.79 6.47 -52.50
N MET A 31 -7.79 6.52 -51.61
CA MET A 31 -7.65 5.56 -50.50
C MET A 31 -8.15 6.12 -49.16
N ASN A 32 -8.66 7.36 -49.16
CA ASN A 32 -9.12 8.09 -47.98
C ASN A 32 -8.08 8.10 -46.83
N THR A 33 -6.83 8.46 -47.16
CA THR A 33 -5.71 8.48 -46.21
C THR A 33 -5.11 9.87 -46.04
N SER A 34 -4.38 10.09 -44.94
CA SER A 34 -3.68 11.36 -44.71
C SER A 34 -2.45 11.49 -45.61
N ARG A 35 -2.11 12.74 -45.98
CA ARG A 35 -0.87 13.06 -46.72
C ARG A 35 0.38 12.54 -46.03
N HIS A 36 0.39 12.52 -44.69
CA HIS A 36 1.50 12.00 -43.90
C HIS A 36 1.74 10.51 -44.19
N LEU A 37 0.70 9.67 -44.15
CA LEU A 37 0.83 8.23 -44.42
C LEU A 37 1.27 7.96 -45.86
N THR A 38 0.75 8.73 -46.82
CA THR A 38 1.13 8.63 -48.23
C THR A 38 2.61 8.95 -48.46
N ARG A 39 3.14 10.00 -47.80
CA ARG A 39 4.57 10.34 -47.86
C ARG A 39 5.45 9.26 -47.24
N VAL A 40 5.06 8.76 -46.08
CA VAL A 40 5.80 7.69 -45.39
C VAL A 40 5.82 6.42 -46.25
N ALA A 41 4.71 6.04 -46.89
CA ALA A 41 4.63 4.89 -47.77
C ALA A 41 5.49 5.04 -49.04
N LYS A 42 5.45 6.20 -49.71
CA LYS A 42 6.30 6.47 -50.88
C LYS A 42 7.80 6.41 -50.55
N LYS A 43 8.19 7.05 -49.45
CA LYS A 43 9.57 6.99 -48.96
C LYS A 43 10.01 5.57 -48.61
N LEU A 44 9.11 4.77 -48.02
CA LEU A 44 9.34 3.34 -47.75
C LEU A 44 9.54 2.52 -49.03
N VAL A 45 8.79 2.80 -50.09
CA VAL A 45 8.95 2.15 -51.39
C VAL A 45 10.31 2.50 -52.01
N GLU A 46 10.71 3.76 -51.95
CA GLU A 46 12.03 4.22 -52.43
C GLU A 46 13.18 3.57 -51.67
N GLU A 47 13.08 3.44 -50.34
CA GLU A 47 14.15 2.91 -49.49
C GLU A 47 14.21 1.38 -49.44
N LYS A 48 13.07 0.68 -49.47
CA LYS A 48 12.96 -0.76 -49.16
C LYS A 48 12.15 -1.58 -50.14
N GLY A 49 11.48 -0.94 -51.10
CA GLY A 49 10.66 -1.60 -52.12
C GLY A 49 9.21 -1.88 -51.71
N LEU A 50 8.48 -2.53 -52.62
CA LEU A 50 7.06 -2.85 -52.46
C LEU A 50 6.81 -3.83 -51.30
N LEU A 51 5.64 -3.74 -50.65
CA LEU A 51 5.24 -4.55 -49.48
C LEU A 51 6.07 -4.33 -48.21
N SER A 52 6.95 -3.34 -48.20
CA SER A 52 7.74 -2.98 -47.03
C SER A 52 6.87 -2.49 -45.89
N THR A 53 7.22 -2.90 -44.68
CA THR A 53 6.61 -2.39 -43.45
C THR A 53 7.53 -1.35 -42.81
N PRO A 54 6.97 -0.32 -42.16
CA PRO A 54 7.77 0.57 -41.33
C PRO A 54 8.50 -0.23 -40.26
N GLU A 55 9.79 0.04 -40.06
CA GLU A 55 10.56 -0.56 -38.97
C GLU A 55 9.84 -0.30 -37.64
N SER A 56 9.67 -1.36 -36.85
CA SER A 56 9.30 -1.18 -35.46
C SER A 56 10.42 -0.38 -34.79
N LYS A 57 10.09 0.79 -34.25
CA LYS A 57 11.03 1.49 -33.37
C LYS A 57 11.32 0.55 -32.21
N LEU A 58 12.50 -0.04 -32.19
CA LEU A 58 12.98 -0.82 -31.06
C LEU A 58 12.93 0.11 -29.84
N GLY A 59 11.97 -0.14 -28.95
CA GLY A 59 11.89 0.60 -27.69
C GLY A 59 13.18 0.37 -26.91
N ARG A 60 13.62 1.37 -26.15
CA ARG A 60 14.77 1.21 -25.26
C ARG A 60 14.59 -0.03 -24.40
N THR A 61 15.58 -0.91 -24.42
CA THR A 61 15.65 -2.08 -23.57
C THR A 61 15.76 -1.62 -22.14
N ILE A 62 14.86 -2.11 -21.29
CA ILE A 62 14.87 -1.80 -19.86
C ILE A 62 15.85 -2.75 -19.20
N THR A 63 16.76 -2.20 -18.40
CA THR A 63 17.71 -2.99 -17.62
C THR A 63 16.98 -3.74 -16.51
N HIS A 64 17.47 -4.93 -16.15
CA HIS A 64 16.92 -5.72 -15.04
C HIS A 64 16.94 -4.93 -13.72
N GLN A 65 17.98 -4.12 -13.50
CA GLN A 65 18.07 -3.22 -12.35
C GLN A 65 16.92 -2.20 -12.31
N MET A 66 16.51 -1.64 -13.45
CA MET A 66 15.40 -0.70 -13.50
C MET A 66 14.05 -1.39 -13.22
N LEU A 67 13.88 -2.66 -13.63
CA LEU A 67 12.69 -3.44 -13.26
C LEU A 67 12.59 -3.63 -11.75
N LEU A 68 13.68 -4.04 -11.10
CA LEU A 68 13.72 -4.21 -9.65
C LEU A 68 13.44 -2.91 -8.90
N LYS A 69 14.00 -1.78 -9.36
CA LYS A 69 13.70 -0.46 -8.78
C LYS A 69 12.22 -0.12 -8.85
N ILE A 70 11.57 -0.36 -9.99
CA ILE A 70 10.15 -0.08 -10.18
C ILE A 70 9.30 -1.02 -9.33
N GLU A 71 9.64 -2.31 -9.28
CA GLU A 71 8.94 -3.27 -8.45
C GLU A 71 9.05 -2.93 -6.96
N ASN A 72 10.25 -2.60 -6.47
CA ASN A 72 10.48 -2.15 -5.10
C ASN A 72 9.69 -0.86 -4.80
N PHE A 73 9.64 0.08 -5.74
CA PHE A 73 8.88 1.31 -5.58
C PHE A 73 7.37 1.07 -5.46
N TYR A 74 6.82 0.14 -6.26
CA TYR A 74 5.42 -0.25 -6.17
C TYR A 74 5.06 -1.04 -4.91
N ASN A 75 6.06 -1.67 -4.28
CA ASN A 75 5.92 -2.42 -3.03
C ASN A 75 6.27 -1.60 -1.79
N ASP A 76 6.72 -0.36 -1.95
CA ASP A 76 7.02 0.53 -0.83
C ASP A 76 5.73 0.83 -0.05
N ASP A 77 5.82 0.72 1.28
CA ASP A 77 4.72 0.97 2.21
C ASP A 77 4.29 2.45 2.23
N GLU A 78 5.14 3.36 1.76
CA GLU A 78 4.81 4.79 1.60
C GLU A 78 3.80 5.03 0.47
N TYR A 79 3.88 4.26 -0.61
CA TYR A 79 3.07 4.47 -1.82
C TYR A 79 2.00 3.39 -2.02
N SER A 80 2.08 2.30 -1.27
CA SER A 80 1.14 1.19 -1.36
C SER A 80 0.88 0.57 0.00
N ALA A 81 -0.35 0.13 0.27
CA ALA A 81 -0.71 -0.53 1.52
C ALA A 81 -1.20 -1.97 1.27
N LEU A 82 -0.84 -2.91 2.15
CA LEU A 82 -1.36 -4.27 2.10
C LEU A 82 -2.87 -4.30 2.41
N MET A 83 -3.61 -5.10 1.64
CA MET A 83 -5.03 -5.34 1.90
C MET A 83 -5.21 -6.39 3.01
N LEU A 84 -6.17 -6.16 3.91
CA LEU A 84 -6.35 -6.91 5.15
C LEU A 84 -7.16 -8.21 4.97
N GLY A 85 -8.02 -8.27 3.95
CA GLY A 85 -9.00 -9.35 3.82
C GLY A 85 -8.35 -10.68 3.42
N MET A 86 -8.86 -11.77 3.99
CA MET A 86 -8.51 -13.14 3.57
C MET A 86 -8.72 -13.36 2.06
N LYS A 87 -9.72 -12.69 1.48
CA LYS A 87 -10.09 -12.76 0.05
C LYS A 87 -9.30 -11.78 -0.82
N ASP A 88 -8.46 -10.92 -0.25
CA ASP A 88 -7.73 -9.89 -0.96
C ASP A 88 -6.38 -10.39 -1.50
N PHE A 89 -6.41 -11.42 -2.34
CA PHE A 89 -5.21 -11.95 -3.00
C PHE A 89 -5.36 -12.01 -4.53
N VAL A 90 -4.22 -12.10 -5.23
CA VAL A 90 -4.13 -12.28 -6.68
C VAL A 90 -3.30 -13.52 -6.98
N SER A 91 -3.76 -14.33 -7.94
CA SER A 91 -2.97 -15.42 -8.48
C SER A 91 -1.99 -14.89 -9.52
N VAL A 92 -0.70 -14.92 -9.20
CA VAL A 92 0.40 -14.54 -10.07
C VAL A 92 1.14 -15.80 -10.52
N GLN A 93 1.58 -15.83 -11.77
CA GLN A 93 2.39 -16.94 -12.28
C GLN A 93 3.86 -16.61 -12.07
N ASN A 94 4.60 -17.47 -11.38
CA ASN A 94 6.04 -17.37 -11.20
C ASN A 94 6.77 -17.72 -12.50
N ASN A 95 8.06 -17.38 -12.54
CA ASN A 95 8.96 -17.70 -13.66
C ASN A 95 9.01 -19.20 -13.97
N ASP A 96 8.77 -20.06 -12.97
CA ASP A 96 8.72 -21.53 -13.11
C ASP A 96 7.37 -22.06 -13.64
N GLY A 97 6.44 -21.17 -14.01
CA GLY A 97 5.12 -21.53 -14.53
C GLY A 97 4.05 -21.85 -13.46
N ASN A 98 4.45 -21.99 -12.20
CA ASN A 98 3.55 -22.23 -11.07
C ASN A 98 2.75 -20.98 -10.68
N ARG A 99 1.48 -21.15 -10.28
CA ARG A 99 0.63 -20.05 -9.81
C ARG A 99 0.73 -19.91 -8.29
N VAL A 100 1.20 -18.76 -7.84
CA VAL A 100 1.31 -18.39 -6.43
C VAL A 100 0.23 -17.35 -6.09
N HIS A 101 -0.37 -17.48 -4.91
CA HIS A 101 -1.31 -16.48 -4.40
C HIS A 101 -0.54 -15.43 -3.58
N VAL A 102 -0.54 -14.20 -4.07
CA VAL A 102 0.12 -13.05 -3.43
C VAL A 102 -0.97 -12.11 -2.89
N GLN A 103 -0.78 -11.59 -1.68
CA GLN A 103 -1.71 -10.62 -1.09
C GLN A 103 -1.74 -9.33 -1.90
N LYS A 104 -2.92 -8.75 -2.10
CA LYS A 104 -3.09 -7.49 -2.84
C LYS A 104 -2.46 -6.33 -2.06
N ARG A 105 -1.85 -5.42 -2.80
CA ARG A 105 -1.41 -4.10 -2.32
C ARG A 105 -2.22 -3.03 -3.03
N LEU A 106 -2.82 -2.09 -2.31
CA LEU A 106 -3.44 -0.93 -2.93
C LEU A 106 -2.41 0.18 -3.11
N VAL A 107 -2.28 0.69 -4.32
CA VAL A 107 -1.58 1.96 -4.57
C VAL A 107 -2.40 3.13 -4.00
N LEU A 108 -1.78 3.93 -3.12
CA LEU A 108 -2.45 4.99 -2.36
C LEU A 108 -2.69 6.27 -3.17
N SER A 109 -1.88 6.52 -4.20
CA SER A 109 -1.96 7.69 -5.09
C SER A 109 -2.39 7.31 -6.50
N ASN A 110 -2.71 8.32 -7.32
CA ASN A 110 -2.95 8.05 -8.73
C ASN A 110 -1.62 7.74 -9.45
N LEU A 111 -1.69 7.01 -10.57
CA LEU A 111 -0.46 6.57 -11.26
C LEU A 111 0.42 7.73 -11.74
N LYS A 112 -0.15 8.91 -12.02
CA LYS A 112 0.61 10.08 -12.49
C LYS A 112 1.41 10.70 -11.34
N GLU A 113 0.77 10.89 -10.18
CA GLU A 113 1.42 11.33 -8.94
C GLU A 113 2.54 10.36 -8.55
N LEU A 114 2.23 9.06 -8.53
CA LEU A 114 3.20 8.02 -8.23
C LEU A 114 4.43 8.07 -9.16
N TYR A 115 4.19 8.29 -10.46
CA TYR A 115 5.26 8.43 -11.43
C TYR A 115 6.09 9.70 -11.23
N GLN A 116 5.47 10.80 -10.79
CA GLN A 116 6.19 12.02 -10.46
C GLN A 116 7.12 11.79 -9.26
N CYS A 117 6.63 11.19 -8.17
CA CYS A 117 7.46 10.81 -7.02
C CYS A 117 8.60 9.88 -7.42
N PHE A 118 8.34 8.89 -8.28
CA PHE A 118 9.39 8.00 -8.80
C PHE A 118 10.51 8.77 -9.52
N ARG A 119 10.15 9.79 -10.30
CA ARG A 119 11.10 10.64 -11.03
C ARG A 119 11.88 11.58 -10.13
N GLU A 120 11.28 12.06 -9.06
CA GLU A 120 11.95 12.90 -8.06
C GLU A 120 13.01 12.10 -7.31
N ILE A 121 12.71 10.85 -6.96
CA ILE A 121 13.66 9.94 -6.28
C ILE A 121 14.72 9.40 -7.25
N ASN A 122 14.37 9.17 -8.52
CA ASN A 122 15.26 8.62 -9.54
C ASN A 122 15.41 9.57 -10.75
N PRO A 123 16.04 10.75 -10.58
CA PRO A 123 16.13 11.76 -11.65
C PRO A 123 16.99 11.30 -12.84
N THR A 124 17.89 10.34 -12.63
CA THR A 124 18.78 9.79 -13.65
C THR A 124 18.10 8.78 -14.58
N GLU A 125 17.00 8.17 -14.15
CA GLU A 125 16.33 7.10 -14.87
C GLU A 125 15.37 7.65 -15.93
N LYS A 126 15.58 7.27 -17.20
CA LYS A 126 14.77 7.74 -18.33
C LYS A 126 13.70 6.72 -18.69
N ILE A 127 12.62 6.70 -17.91
CA ILE A 127 11.41 5.92 -18.19
C ILE A 127 10.24 6.85 -18.55
N GLY A 128 9.35 6.42 -19.44
CA GLY A 128 8.11 7.13 -19.74
C GLY A 128 6.92 6.59 -18.93
N PHE A 129 5.95 7.46 -18.63
CA PHE A 129 4.75 7.14 -17.85
C PHE A 129 4.04 5.85 -18.29
N SER A 130 3.77 5.70 -19.59
CA SER A 130 3.05 4.51 -20.10
C SER A 130 3.79 3.21 -19.81
N LYS A 131 5.13 3.25 -19.87
CA LYS A 131 5.96 2.07 -19.61
C LYS A 131 6.03 1.77 -18.12
N PHE A 132 6.19 2.79 -17.28
CA PHE A 132 6.10 2.66 -15.82
C PHE A 132 4.77 2.03 -15.41
N ALA A 133 3.64 2.57 -15.88
CA ALA A 133 2.31 2.05 -15.59
C ALA A 133 2.11 0.59 -16.07
N SER A 134 2.73 0.21 -17.20
CA SER A 134 2.66 -1.18 -17.71
C SER A 134 3.53 -2.17 -16.93
N LEU A 135 4.56 -1.69 -16.24
CA LEU A 135 5.46 -2.50 -15.42
C LEU A 135 4.94 -2.70 -13.99
N ARG A 136 3.76 -2.16 -13.68
CA ARG A 136 3.11 -2.35 -12.39
C ARG A 136 2.94 -3.85 -12.09
N PRO A 137 3.38 -4.33 -10.92
CA PRO A 137 3.13 -5.69 -10.49
C PRO A 137 1.64 -6.02 -10.41
N LYS A 138 1.27 -7.27 -10.70
CA LYS A 138 -0.15 -7.70 -10.77
C LYS A 138 -0.86 -7.63 -9.42
N HIS A 139 -0.12 -7.79 -8.32
CA HIS A 139 -0.66 -7.70 -6.96
C HIS A 139 -0.86 -6.25 -6.49
N CYS A 140 -0.25 -5.26 -7.16
CA CYS A 140 -0.48 -3.83 -6.91
C CYS A 140 -1.73 -3.36 -7.67
N VAL A 141 -2.85 -3.24 -6.96
CA VAL A 141 -4.17 -2.85 -7.48
C VAL A 141 -4.46 -1.36 -7.24
N LEU A 142 -5.28 -0.77 -8.10
CA LEU A 142 -5.72 0.63 -7.98
C LEU A 142 -7.08 0.70 -7.27
N ALA A 143 -7.36 1.81 -6.60
CA ALA A 143 -8.60 2.09 -5.85
C ALA A 143 -9.92 1.98 -6.63
N ARG A 144 -9.88 1.77 -7.95
CA ARG A 144 -11.06 1.58 -8.81
C ARG A 144 -11.38 0.12 -9.13
N ALA A 145 -10.55 -0.84 -8.69
CA ALA A 145 -10.82 -2.25 -8.93
C ALA A 145 -11.94 -2.75 -8.00
N SER A 146 -12.76 -3.69 -8.46
CA SER A 146 -13.81 -4.27 -7.62
C SER A 146 -13.23 -4.89 -6.33
N GLY A 147 -13.79 -4.52 -5.18
CA GLY A 147 -13.32 -4.96 -3.87
C GLY A 147 -12.22 -4.11 -3.22
N THR A 148 -11.79 -2.98 -3.80
CA THR A 148 -10.80 -2.08 -3.19
C THR A 148 -11.37 -1.08 -2.18
N HIS A 149 -12.63 -1.26 -1.76
CA HIS A 149 -13.30 -0.41 -0.79
C HIS A 149 -13.01 -0.79 0.68
N THR A 150 -12.24 -1.86 0.91
CA THR A 150 -11.93 -2.43 2.24
C THR A 150 -10.53 -2.00 2.72
N ILE A 151 -10.27 -0.70 2.73
CA ILE A 151 -9.05 -0.16 3.34
C ILE A 151 -9.48 0.69 4.51
N CYS A 152 -8.94 0.37 5.68
CA CYS A 152 -9.00 1.28 6.80
C CYS A 152 -8.17 2.52 6.43
N VAL A 153 -8.84 3.56 5.95
CA VAL A 153 -8.26 4.87 5.76
C VAL A 153 -8.22 5.50 7.15
N CYS A 154 -7.12 6.11 7.53
CA CYS A 154 -7.14 7.02 8.69
C CYS A 154 -8.25 8.03 8.41
N THR A 155 -9.25 8.13 9.29
CA THR A 155 -10.45 8.98 9.10
C THR A 155 -10.10 10.44 8.80
N ILE A 156 -8.85 10.83 9.04
CA ILE A 156 -8.32 12.17 8.96
C ILE A 156 -7.53 12.42 7.64
N HIS A 157 -7.05 11.40 6.91
CA HIS A 157 -6.03 11.58 5.85
C HIS A 157 -6.52 11.53 4.39
N GLN A 158 -7.79 11.83 4.10
CA GLN A 158 -8.30 11.71 2.72
C GLN A 158 -8.09 13.00 1.90
N ASN A 159 -7.12 13.00 0.97
CA ASN A 159 -6.93 14.06 -0.04
C ASN A 159 -6.75 15.50 0.50
N PHE A 160 -5.98 15.67 1.57
CA PHE A 160 -5.73 16.99 2.18
C PHE A 160 -4.31 17.52 2.01
N ASN A 161 -3.42 16.84 1.28
CA ASN A 161 -2.02 17.26 1.15
C ASN A 161 -1.91 18.69 0.61
N ASP A 162 -2.66 19.04 -0.44
CA ASP A 162 -2.66 20.39 -1.01
C ASP A 162 -3.13 21.43 0.01
N CYS A 163 -4.10 21.08 0.88
CA CYS A 163 -4.56 21.97 1.95
C CYS A 163 -3.51 22.11 3.06
N LEU A 164 -2.79 21.04 3.39
CA LEU A 164 -1.72 21.08 4.39
C LEU A 164 -0.53 21.92 3.92
N ASP A 165 -0.22 21.90 2.63
CA ASP A 165 0.85 22.69 2.04
C ASP A 165 0.50 24.19 1.98
N MET A 166 -0.79 24.54 1.90
CA MET A 166 -1.26 25.94 1.93
C MET A 166 -1.19 26.60 3.32
N ILE A 167 -1.21 25.81 4.40
CA ILE A 167 -1.23 26.33 5.78
C ILE A 167 0.17 26.40 6.42
N ILE A 168 1.22 26.01 5.70
CA ILE A 168 2.62 26.00 6.14
C ILE A 168 3.50 26.86 5.22
N CYS A 169 4.72 27.18 5.66
CA CYS A 169 5.68 27.92 4.83
C CYS A 169 6.12 27.11 3.60
N GLU A 170 6.48 27.80 2.50
CA GLU A 170 7.03 27.18 1.27
C GLU A 170 8.24 26.26 1.53
N THR A 171 9.05 26.59 2.54
CA THR A 171 10.14 25.73 3.05
C THR A 171 9.85 25.33 4.49
N PRO A 172 9.08 24.24 4.70
CA PRO A 172 8.55 23.93 6.01
C PRO A 172 9.65 23.35 6.93
N SER A 173 9.70 23.87 8.15
CA SER A 173 10.52 23.33 9.23
C SER A 173 9.71 22.37 10.11
N VAL A 174 10.36 21.61 11.00
CA VAL A 174 9.67 20.79 12.00
C VAL A 174 8.68 21.62 12.85
N GLN A 175 9.03 22.88 13.15
CA GLN A 175 8.17 23.78 13.91
C GLN A 175 6.92 24.19 13.14
N CYS A 176 6.95 24.21 11.80
CA CYS A 176 5.76 24.49 10.99
C CYS A 176 4.70 23.41 11.18
N TYR A 177 5.11 22.13 11.22
CA TYR A 177 4.19 21.01 11.39
C TYR A 177 3.66 20.85 12.82
N LEU A 178 4.44 21.26 13.82
CA LEU A 178 4.09 21.12 15.24
C LEU A 178 3.42 22.37 15.84
N GLY A 179 3.12 23.39 15.02
CA GLY A 179 2.46 24.62 15.47
C GLY A 179 3.36 25.59 16.25
N GLY A 180 4.68 25.47 16.12
CA GLY A 180 5.67 26.33 16.77
C GLY A 180 6.25 27.44 15.86
N CYS A 181 5.75 27.58 14.63
CA CYS A 181 6.23 28.57 13.66
C CYS A 181 5.31 29.80 13.62
N ASN A 182 5.89 31.00 13.74
CA ASN A 182 5.14 32.26 13.69
C ASN A 182 4.96 32.83 12.27
N ASN A 183 5.59 32.19 11.26
CA ASN A 183 5.59 32.66 9.86
C ASN A 183 4.71 31.79 8.95
N CYS A 184 3.98 30.82 9.51
CA CYS A 184 3.06 30.03 8.70
C CYS A 184 1.85 30.89 8.32
N PRO A 185 1.30 30.71 7.10
CA PRO A 185 0.02 31.33 6.70
C PRO A 185 -1.15 30.92 7.60
N GLU A 186 -1.00 29.80 8.31
CA GLU A 186 -2.04 29.15 9.11
C GLU A 186 -3.30 28.87 8.28
N VAL A 187 -4.44 28.67 8.93
CA VAL A 187 -5.70 28.31 8.26
C VAL A 187 -6.47 29.51 7.72
N ASP A 188 -6.11 30.74 8.10
CA ASP A 188 -6.92 31.93 7.80
C ASP A 188 -6.92 32.24 6.30
N GLU A 189 -5.77 32.14 5.64
CA GLU A 189 -5.66 32.32 4.19
C GLU A 189 -6.47 31.26 3.43
N LEU A 190 -6.37 30.00 3.86
CA LEU A 190 -7.16 28.90 3.29
C LEU A 190 -8.66 29.11 3.50
N SER A 191 -9.08 29.54 4.70
CA SER A 191 -10.47 29.82 5.04
C SER A 191 -11.04 30.90 4.11
N ASN A 192 -10.30 31.99 3.89
CA ASN A 192 -10.72 33.07 3.00
C ASN A 192 -10.84 32.63 1.53
N ILE A 193 -9.91 31.80 1.05
CA ILE A 193 -9.96 31.22 -0.31
C ILE A 193 -11.20 30.34 -0.46
N LEU A 194 -11.48 29.49 0.53
CA LEU A 194 -12.66 28.62 0.52
C LEU A 194 -13.95 29.43 0.56
N LEU A 195 -14.06 30.40 1.46
CA LEU A 195 -15.22 31.31 1.56
C LEU A 195 -15.49 31.99 0.21
N THR A 196 -14.48 32.63 -0.37
CA THR A 196 -14.58 33.31 -1.66
C THR A 196 -15.03 32.34 -2.77
N CYS A 197 -14.52 31.11 -2.76
CA CYS A 197 -14.88 30.10 -3.74
C CYS A 197 -16.35 29.67 -3.63
N PHE A 198 -16.83 29.42 -2.41
CA PHE A 198 -18.21 29.01 -2.16
C PHE A 198 -19.21 30.15 -2.40
N GLU A 199 -18.86 31.39 -2.03
CA GLU A 199 -19.67 32.59 -2.32
C GLU A 199 -19.83 32.82 -3.83
N ASN A 200 -18.74 32.71 -4.60
CA ASN A 200 -18.77 32.84 -6.06
C ASN A 200 -19.63 31.77 -6.77
N GLN A 201 -19.90 30.65 -6.09
CA GLN A 201 -20.73 29.56 -6.58
C GLN A 201 -22.13 29.57 -5.95
N GLU A 202 -22.46 30.58 -5.13
CA GLU A 202 -23.73 30.71 -4.41
C GLU A 202 -24.06 29.46 -3.57
N ILE A 203 -23.04 28.86 -2.94
CA ILE A 203 -23.21 27.67 -2.08
C ILE A 203 -23.48 28.11 -0.65
N GLU A 204 -24.74 27.99 -0.22
CA GLU A 204 -25.16 28.29 1.15
C GLU A 204 -24.92 27.13 2.13
N ASN A 205 -25.14 25.90 1.66
CA ASN A 205 -25.07 24.69 2.49
C ASN A 205 -24.21 23.62 1.82
N ILE A 206 -23.34 23.00 2.62
CA ILE A 206 -22.45 21.93 2.17
C ILE A 206 -22.95 20.61 2.72
N THR A 207 -23.15 19.65 1.81
CA THR A 207 -23.49 18.27 2.15
C THR A 207 -22.24 17.41 2.08
N TYR A 208 -21.83 16.82 3.20
CA TYR A 208 -20.64 15.97 3.27
C TYR A 208 -20.90 14.75 4.16
N LYS A 209 -20.06 13.71 3.99
CA LYS A 209 -20.10 12.51 4.83
C LYS A 209 -18.92 12.53 5.79
N TYR A 210 -19.17 12.20 7.05
CA TYR A 210 -18.17 12.23 8.10
C TYR A 210 -18.22 10.97 8.95
N TRP A 211 -17.05 10.48 9.36
CA TRP A 211 -16.93 9.31 10.23
C TRP A 211 -17.07 9.73 11.69
N ILE A 212 -18.07 9.20 12.38
CA ILE A 212 -18.24 9.40 13.82
C ILE A 212 -17.79 8.13 14.54
N SER A 213 -16.82 8.26 15.43
CA SER A 213 -16.39 7.17 16.29
C SER A 213 -17.06 7.27 17.66
N LYS A 214 -18.21 6.58 17.83
CA LYS A 214 -18.84 6.34 19.13
C LYS A 214 -19.29 4.88 19.23
N PRO A 215 -18.79 4.14 20.23
CA PRO A 215 -18.02 2.87 20.16
C PRO A 215 -17.89 2.09 18.83
N ARG A 216 -18.79 2.26 17.86
CA ARG A 216 -18.66 1.80 16.48
C ARG A 216 -18.51 3.01 15.56
N SER A 217 -17.74 2.87 14.48
CA SER A 217 -17.62 3.94 13.49
C SER A 217 -18.80 3.91 12.52
N SER A 218 -19.58 4.99 12.46
CA SER A 218 -20.66 5.20 11.49
C SER A 218 -20.25 6.30 10.49
N LEU A 219 -20.66 6.14 9.23
CA LEU A 219 -20.54 7.21 8.23
C LEU A 219 -21.88 7.94 8.15
N GLU A 220 -21.91 9.17 8.64
CA GLU A 220 -23.12 9.98 8.71
C GLU A 220 -23.06 11.11 7.69
N THR A 221 -24.21 11.51 7.16
CA THR A 221 -24.32 12.62 6.21
C THR A 221 -24.74 13.87 6.97
N PHE A 222 -23.95 14.92 6.82
CA PHE A 222 -24.18 16.22 7.44
C PHE A 222 -24.52 17.24 6.36
N ILE A 223 -25.41 18.16 6.73
CA ILE A 223 -25.71 19.36 5.97
C ILE A 223 -25.42 20.51 6.94
N LYS A 224 -24.44 21.34 6.59
CA LYS A 224 -24.06 22.50 7.41
C LYS A 224 -23.98 23.76 6.54
N PRO A 225 -24.21 24.95 7.12
CA PRO A 225 -23.87 26.21 6.47
C PRO A 225 -22.40 26.25 6.07
N THR A 226 -22.10 26.97 5.00
CA THR A 226 -20.75 27.10 4.45
C THR A 226 -19.73 27.60 5.49
N GLU A 227 -20.07 28.64 6.24
CA GLU A 227 -19.20 29.19 7.30
C GLU A 227 -18.87 28.13 8.37
N GLU A 228 -19.90 27.45 8.89
CA GLU A 228 -19.74 26.42 9.91
C GLU A 228 -18.92 25.22 9.38
N PHE A 229 -19.09 24.85 8.10
CA PHE A 229 -18.28 23.81 7.49
C PHE A 229 -16.80 24.20 7.44
N ILE A 230 -16.48 25.43 6.99
CA ILE A 230 -15.10 25.90 6.83
C ILE A 230 -14.40 26.00 8.18
N GLU A 231 -15.07 26.50 9.22
CA GLU A 231 -14.52 26.55 10.57
C GLU A 231 -14.18 25.14 11.09
N ASN A 232 -15.13 24.21 10.97
CA ASN A 232 -14.90 22.81 11.38
C ASN A 232 -13.76 22.20 10.57
N PHE A 233 -13.74 22.39 9.25
CA PHE A 233 -12.71 21.89 8.35
C PHE A 233 -11.32 22.41 8.71
N CYS A 234 -11.18 23.72 8.92
CA CYS A 234 -9.91 24.34 9.31
C CYS A 234 -9.44 23.87 10.69
N SER A 235 -10.36 23.67 11.64
CA SER A 235 -10.00 23.13 12.97
C SER A 235 -9.45 21.70 12.88
N GLU A 236 -10.06 20.85 12.05
CA GLU A 236 -9.58 19.48 11.81
C GLU A 236 -8.24 19.47 11.06
N LEU A 237 -8.00 20.40 10.13
CA LEU A 237 -6.69 20.54 9.47
C LEU A 237 -5.57 20.86 10.45
N LYS A 238 -5.82 21.70 11.47
CA LYS A 238 -4.83 21.98 12.52
C LYS A 238 -4.47 20.73 13.33
N VAL A 239 -5.42 19.82 13.53
CA VAL A 239 -5.17 18.52 14.18
C VAL A 239 -4.45 17.55 13.25
N LEU A 240 -4.80 17.56 11.97
CA LEU A 240 -4.24 16.68 10.95
C LEU A 240 -2.77 16.98 10.65
N LEU A 241 -2.38 18.26 10.61
CA LEU A 241 -1.02 18.68 10.25
C LEU A 241 0.08 17.99 11.08
N PRO A 242 0.09 18.08 12.42
CA PRO A 242 1.09 17.39 13.23
C PRO A 242 0.94 15.86 13.15
N HIS A 243 -0.29 15.34 13.05
CA HIS A 243 -0.54 13.91 12.93
C HIS A 243 0.09 13.32 11.65
N SER A 244 -0.09 14.00 10.51
CA SER A 244 0.49 13.62 9.22
C SER A 244 2.01 13.65 9.26
N PHE A 245 2.58 14.71 9.84
CA PHE A 245 4.02 14.82 10.00
C PHE A 245 4.60 13.70 10.86
N ILE A 246 4.01 13.42 12.02
CA ILE A 246 4.46 12.37 12.94
C ILE A 246 4.41 11.00 12.24
N ALA A 247 3.30 10.67 11.56
CA ALA A 247 3.16 9.41 10.83
C ALA A 247 4.27 9.23 9.78
N LYS A 248 4.53 10.28 8.99
CA LYS A 248 5.61 10.28 7.97
C LYS A 248 7.00 10.12 8.61
N GLN A 249 7.30 10.84 9.69
CA GLN A 249 8.60 10.73 10.37
C GLN A 249 8.83 9.35 10.99
N GLN A 250 7.80 8.76 11.60
CA GLN A 250 7.89 7.41 12.18
C GLN A 250 8.10 6.33 11.12
N ALA A 251 7.38 6.41 10.00
CA ALA A 251 7.58 5.50 8.87
C ALA A 251 9.01 5.64 8.29
N LYS A 252 9.48 6.88 8.12
CA LYS A 252 10.84 7.18 7.66
C LYS A 252 11.90 6.64 8.62
N PHE A 253 11.68 6.76 9.93
CA PHE A 253 12.58 6.22 10.95
C PHE A 253 12.69 4.70 10.84
N LEU A 254 11.57 3.97 10.75
CA LEU A 254 11.57 2.52 10.56
C LEU A 254 12.34 2.10 9.29
N LYS A 255 12.13 2.82 8.18
CA LYS A 255 12.85 2.57 6.92
C LYS A 255 14.37 2.76 7.09
N THR A 256 14.78 3.89 7.68
CA THR A 256 16.18 4.21 7.95
C THR A 256 16.82 3.18 8.88
N LEU A 257 16.09 2.75 9.92
CA LEU A 257 16.57 1.75 10.87
C LEU A 257 16.80 0.39 10.19
N LYS A 258 15.90 -0.06 9.30
CA LYS A 258 16.10 -1.28 8.52
C LYS A 258 17.34 -1.21 7.63
N GLU A 259 17.59 -0.07 6.99
CA GLU A 259 18.76 0.14 6.12
C GLU A 259 20.08 0.18 6.92
N THR A 260 20.06 0.85 8.08
CA THR A 260 21.25 1.09 8.92
C THR A 260 21.45 0.07 10.04
N LEU A 261 20.60 -0.96 10.11
CA LEU A 261 20.66 -2.02 11.12
C LEU A 261 22.06 -2.63 11.20
N LYS A 262 22.61 -2.83 12.40
CA LYS A 262 23.93 -3.46 12.55
C LYS A 262 23.79 -4.99 12.57
N PRO A 263 24.87 -5.74 12.31
CA PRO A 263 24.89 -7.18 12.57
C PRO A 263 24.52 -7.44 14.04
N ASN A 264 23.79 -8.54 14.31
CA ASN A 264 23.30 -8.91 15.64
C ASN A 264 22.22 -7.99 16.25
N GLU A 265 21.73 -6.99 15.52
CA GLU A 265 20.55 -6.20 15.90
C GLU A 265 19.32 -6.69 15.12
N PHE A 266 18.16 -6.68 15.76
CA PHE A 266 16.92 -7.19 15.20
C PHE A 266 15.81 -6.15 15.25
N VAL A 267 15.04 -6.02 14.17
CA VAL A 267 13.81 -5.20 14.15
C VAL A 267 12.62 -6.14 14.12
N ILE A 268 11.74 -6.05 15.12
CA ILE A 268 10.58 -6.91 15.27
C ILE A 268 9.32 -6.07 15.14
N ILE A 269 8.54 -6.33 14.10
CA ILE A 269 7.22 -5.74 13.92
C ILE A 269 6.20 -6.78 14.38
N CYS A 270 5.30 -6.40 15.28
CA CYS A 270 4.25 -7.29 15.77
C CYS A 270 2.91 -6.57 15.89
N ASP A 271 1.83 -7.32 15.67
CA ASP A 271 0.47 -6.80 15.78
C ASP A 271 -0.52 -7.93 16.12
N PHE A 272 -1.69 -7.56 16.64
CA PHE A 272 -2.81 -8.49 16.77
C PHE A 272 -3.62 -8.50 15.47
N ALA A 273 -3.64 -9.64 14.78
CA ALA A 273 -4.61 -9.81 13.71
C ALA A 273 -6.01 -10.02 14.31
N GLU A 274 -7.06 -9.64 13.56
CA GLU A 274 -8.43 -10.02 13.92
C GLU A 274 -8.49 -11.53 14.19
N ASN A 275 -9.11 -11.89 15.31
CA ASN A 275 -9.26 -13.28 15.73
C ASN A 275 -9.80 -14.15 14.60
N TYR A 276 -9.24 -15.35 14.48
CA TYR A 276 -9.68 -16.30 13.48
C TYR A 276 -10.89 -17.08 14.00
N ALA A 277 -12.04 -16.89 13.37
CA ALA A 277 -13.22 -17.71 13.60
C ALA A 277 -13.16 -18.97 12.71
N PHE A 278 -13.22 -20.16 13.31
CA PHE A 278 -13.02 -21.43 12.60
C PHE A 278 -14.07 -21.71 11.52
N VAL A 279 -13.67 -22.18 10.34
CA VAL A 279 -14.63 -22.46 9.27
C VAL A 279 -14.78 -23.95 9.09
N VAL A 280 -16.04 -24.42 9.02
CA VAL A 280 -16.41 -25.84 8.92
C VAL A 280 -17.31 -26.01 7.69
N GLN A 281 -17.07 -27.06 6.90
CA GLN A 281 -17.92 -27.37 5.75
C GLN A 281 -19.29 -27.88 6.22
N ASN A 282 -20.38 -27.44 5.57
CA ASN A 282 -21.76 -27.82 5.93
C ASN A 282 -22.13 -27.48 7.39
N ALA A 283 -21.54 -26.41 7.95
CA ALA A 283 -21.84 -25.96 9.29
C ALA A 283 -23.34 -25.66 9.46
N ALA A 284 -23.90 -26.04 10.60
CA ALA A 284 -25.26 -25.65 10.97
C ALA A 284 -25.37 -24.12 11.02
N SER A 285 -26.54 -23.56 10.67
CA SER A 285 -26.74 -22.10 10.62
C SER A 285 -26.40 -21.40 11.94
N GLY A 286 -26.61 -22.05 13.08
CA GLY A 286 -26.25 -21.55 14.41
C GLY A 286 -24.74 -21.43 14.67
N PHE A 287 -23.91 -22.24 13.99
CA PHE A 287 -22.45 -22.22 14.17
C PHE A 287 -21.84 -20.89 13.72
N HIS A 288 -22.45 -20.20 12.75
CA HIS A 288 -22.02 -18.87 12.32
C HIS A 288 -22.14 -17.78 13.39
N TRP A 289 -22.94 -18.02 14.45
CA TRP A 289 -23.17 -17.06 15.54
C TRP A 289 -22.38 -17.37 16.82
N ASN A 290 -21.93 -18.61 17.00
CA ASN A 290 -21.28 -19.09 18.22
C ASN A 290 -20.03 -19.89 17.91
N ASN A 291 -19.15 -19.31 17.10
CA ASN A 291 -17.96 -19.97 16.65
C ASN A 291 -16.79 -19.68 17.58
N ASN A 292 -16.05 -20.72 17.97
CA ASN A 292 -14.80 -20.55 18.69
C ASN A 292 -13.82 -19.72 17.86
N GLN A 293 -12.97 -18.98 18.56
CA GLN A 293 -12.00 -18.11 17.94
C GLN A 293 -10.61 -18.39 18.51
N ALA A 294 -9.60 -18.24 17.67
CA ALA A 294 -8.21 -18.20 18.08
C ALA A 294 -7.63 -16.80 17.90
N THR A 295 -6.82 -16.36 18.86
CA THR A 295 -5.96 -15.20 18.71
C THR A 295 -4.84 -15.54 17.75
N VAL A 296 -4.59 -14.64 16.80
CA VAL A 296 -3.51 -14.75 15.80
C VAL A 296 -2.59 -13.55 15.96
N PHE A 297 -1.36 -13.80 16.38
CA PHE A 297 -0.35 -12.76 16.62
C PHE A 297 0.80 -12.88 15.61
N PRO A 298 0.68 -12.24 14.43
CA PRO A 298 1.74 -12.19 13.44
C PRO A 298 2.93 -11.33 13.88
N VAL A 299 4.13 -11.80 13.53
CA VAL A 299 5.41 -11.20 13.86
C VAL A 299 6.30 -11.24 12.62
N VAL A 300 6.99 -10.13 12.35
CA VAL A 300 8.01 -10.03 11.30
C VAL A 300 9.32 -9.58 11.91
N ILE A 301 10.35 -10.38 11.73
CA ILE A 301 11.68 -10.20 12.29
C ILE A 301 12.61 -9.87 11.13
N TYR A 302 13.18 -8.68 11.13
CA TYR A 302 14.22 -8.26 10.19
C TYR A 302 15.59 -8.32 10.87
N TYR A 303 16.59 -8.81 10.13
CA TYR A 303 17.99 -8.95 10.57
C TYR A 303 18.92 -8.83 9.36
N LYS A 304 20.24 -8.76 9.58
CA LYS A 304 21.23 -8.69 8.49
C LYS A 304 22.11 -9.93 8.43
N ILE A 305 22.12 -10.59 7.28
CA ILE A 305 23.10 -11.63 6.94
C ILE A 305 24.03 -11.07 5.86
N ASN A 306 25.34 -11.11 6.07
CA ASN A 306 26.35 -10.62 5.12
C ASN A 306 26.08 -9.17 4.64
N ASP A 307 25.70 -8.29 5.56
CA ASP A 307 25.29 -6.89 5.31
C ASP A 307 24.03 -6.69 4.45
N GLU A 308 23.36 -7.76 4.04
CA GLU A 308 22.07 -7.71 3.35
C GLU A 308 20.91 -7.89 4.34
N LEU A 309 19.87 -7.06 4.19
CA LEU A 309 18.65 -7.14 5.00
C LEU A 309 17.84 -8.37 4.60
N ASP A 310 17.63 -9.28 5.54
CA ASP A 310 16.77 -10.44 5.41
C ASP A 310 15.64 -10.38 6.45
N HIS A 311 14.63 -11.22 6.27
CA HIS A 311 13.48 -11.27 7.18
C HIS A 311 12.93 -12.68 7.36
N LYS A 312 12.36 -12.92 8.55
CA LYS A 312 11.56 -14.09 8.86
C LYS A 312 10.23 -13.68 9.45
N SER A 313 9.23 -14.51 9.20
CA SER A 313 7.86 -14.31 9.67
C SER A 313 7.48 -15.44 10.62
N LEU A 314 6.88 -15.08 11.76
CA LEU A 314 6.32 -16.00 12.73
C LEU A 314 4.86 -15.66 12.97
N VAL A 315 4.07 -16.66 13.33
CA VAL A 315 2.71 -16.44 13.83
C VAL A 315 2.51 -17.27 15.08
N ILE A 316 2.09 -16.59 16.14
CA ILE A 316 1.73 -17.22 17.40
C ILE A 316 0.21 -17.38 17.41
N ILE A 317 -0.23 -18.60 17.71
CA ILE A 317 -1.64 -18.96 17.83
C ILE A 317 -1.92 -19.20 19.31
N SER A 318 -3.00 -18.60 19.81
CA SER A 318 -3.40 -18.69 21.21
C SER A 318 -4.90 -18.98 21.30
N ASP A 319 -5.27 -19.88 22.21
CA ASP A 319 -6.65 -20.14 22.63
C ASP A 319 -7.20 -19.07 23.58
N CYS A 320 -6.32 -18.29 24.22
CA CYS A 320 -6.70 -17.11 24.97
C CYS A 320 -7.05 -15.94 24.05
N ASN A 321 -8.24 -15.35 24.26
CA ASN A 321 -8.74 -14.18 23.53
C ASN A 321 -8.50 -12.85 24.27
N ASN A 322 -7.74 -12.86 25.36
CA ASN A 322 -7.36 -11.63 26.06
C ASN A 322 -6.19 -10.97 25.32
N HIS A 323 -6.42 -9.77 24.81
CA HIS A 323 -5.39 -8.97 24.15
C HIS A 323 -4.88 -7.90 25.11
N ASP A 324 -4.09 -8.31 26.10
CA ASP A 324 -3.53 -7.42 27.12
C ASP A 324 -1.99 -7.51 27.19
N ALA A 325 -1.40 -6.69 28.05
CA ALA A 325 0.05 -6.67 28.25
C ALA A 325 0.63 -8.01 28.78
N VAL A 326 -0.19 -8.87 29.40
CA VAL A 326 0.26 -10.19 29.87
C VAL A 326 0.41 -11.12 28.67
N ALA A 327 -0.58 -11.15 27.78
CA ALA A 327 -0.49 -11.87 26.52
C ALA A 327 0.72 -11.41 25.69
N VAL A 328 0.92 -10.09 25.57
CA VAL A 328 2.09 -9.53 24.88
C VAL A 328 3.40 -10.02 25.49
N HIS A 329 3.55 -10.00 26.82
CA HIS A 329 4.77 -10.49 27.47
C HIS A 329 5.06 -11.96 27.17
N VAL A 330 4.04 -12.83 27.21
CA VAL A 330 4.18 -14.24 26.84
C VAL A 330 4.60 -14.40 25.38
N PHE A 331 4.02 -13.62 24.47
CA PHE A 331 4.40 -13.66 23.06
C PHE A 331 5.83 -13.16 22.84
N ILE A 332 6.25 -12.11 23.54
CA ILE A 332 7.63 -11.60 23.49
C ILE A 332 8.62 -12.65 23.99
N LYS A 333 8.29 -13.43 25.02
CA LYS A 333 9.09 -14.57 25.45
C LYS A 333 9.29 -15.59 24.32
N LEU A 334 8.21 -16.00 23.64
CA LEU A 334 8.30 -16.94 22.51
C LEU A 334 9.15 -16.38 21.35
N ILE A 335 9.00 -15.08 21.08
CA ILE A 335 9.77 -14.39 20.04
C ILE A 335 11.25 -14.34 20.39
N THR A 336 11.58 -13.98 21.64
CA THR A 336 12.98 -13.89 22.10
C THR A 336 13.64 -15.27 22.14
N ASP A 337 12.92 -16.32 22.59
CA ASP A 337 13.39 -17.71 22.51
C ASP A 337 13.70 -18.12 21.06
N TYR A 338 12.82 -17.75 20.11
CA TYR A 338 13.07 -17.98 18.69
C TYR A 338 14.30 -17.21 18.18
N VAL A 339 14.44 -15.92 18.52
CA VAL A 339 15.58 -15.10 18.13
C VAL A 339 16.89 -15.68 18.69
N LYS A 340 16.90 -16.15 19.94
CA LYS A 340 18.05 -16.83 20.56
C LYS A 340 18.40 -18.16 19.88
N SER A 341 17.45 -18.81 19.21
CA SER A 341 17.69 -20.05 18.45
C SER A 341 18.35 -19.82 17.08
N LEU A 342 18.38 -18.57 16.60
CA LEU A 342 19.04 -18.22 15.35
C LEU A 342 20.58 -18.33 15.53
N PRO A 343 21.33 -18.63 14.45
CA PRO A 343 22.78 -18.81 14.54
C PRO A 343 23.54 -17.53 14.93
N GLU A 344 22.93 -16.37 14.76
CA GLU A 344 23.49 -15.07 15.13
C GLU A 344 23.15 -14.74 16.58
N ARG A 345 24.13 -14.23 17.32
CA ARG A 345 23.89 -13.73 18.68
C ARG A 345 23.04 -12.47 18.60
N CYS A 346 21.98 -12.38 19.40
CA CYS A 346 21.20 -11.14 19.49
C CYS A 346 21.82 -10.20 20.53
N ASN A 347 22.14 -8.96 20.11
CA ASN A 347 22.67 -7.92 20.98
C ASN A 347 21.62 -6.88 21.37
N LYS A 348 20.62 -6.63 20.52
CA LYS A 348 19.59 -5.63 20.76
C LYS A 348 18.36 -5.87 19.88
N ILE A 349 17.17 -5.59 20.43
CA ILE A 349 15.91 -5.68 19.70
C ILE A 349 15.21 -4.31 19.63
N TYR A 350 14.68 -3.99 18.46
CA TYR A 350 13.81 -2.84 18.22
C TYR A 350 12.40 -3.32 17.90
N TYR A 351 11.48 -3.17 18.85
CA TYR A 351 10.07 -3.52 18.67
C TYR A 351 9.30 -2.38 17.99
N PHE A 352 8.40 -2.74 17.09
CA PHE A 352 7.44 -1.85 16.45
C PHE A 352 6.04 -2.45 16.54
N SER A 353 5.10 -1.67 17.06
CA SER A 353 3.68 -2.04 17.13
C SER A 353 2.79 -0.83 16.89
N ASP A 354 1.48 -1.08 16.78
CA ASP A 354 0.51 0.00 16.88
C ASP A 354 0.48 0.61 18.29
N GLY A 355 -0.23 1.72 18.43
CA GLY A 355 -0.39 2.45 19.68
C GLY A 355 -1.55 1.97 20.56
N ALA A 356 -2.07 0.74 20.38
CA ALA A 356 -3.26 0.26 21.11
C ALA A 356 -3.02 0.27 22.63
N PRO A 357 -3.80 1.06 23.41
CA PRO A 357 -3.54 1.22 24.84
C PRO A 357 -3.69 -0.08 25.63
N GLN A 358 -4.68 -0.91 25.30
CA GLN A 358 -4.93 -2.16 26.04
C GLN A 358 -3.79 -3.18 25.88
N GLN A 359 -3.14 -3.17 24.73
CA GLN A 359 -2.16 -4.17 24.32
C GLN A 359 -0.73 -3.67 24.55
N PHE A 360 -0.33 -2.63 23.82
CA PHE A 360 1.08 -2.22 23.74
C PHE A 360 1.37 -0.90 24.45
N LYS A 361 0.55 0.13 24.28
CA LYS A 361 0.84 1.48 24.77
C LYS A 361 0.24 1.73 26.16
N ASN A 362 0.72 0.98 27.16
CA ASN A 362 0.33 1.12 28.57
C ASN A 362 1.51 0.93 29.53
N PHE A 363 1.31 1.38 30.77
CA PHE A 363 2.35 1.32 31.82
C PHE A 363 2.87 -0.10 32.08
N LYS A 364 2.04 -1.15 31.94
CA LYS A 364 2.48 -2.54 32.17
C LYS A 364 3.49 -2.95 31.11
N ASN A 365 3.26 -2.59 29.85
CA ASN A 365 4.22 -2.88 28.80
C ASN A 365 5.52 -2.06 28.94
N PHE A 366 5.45 -0.83 29.47
CA PHE A 366 6.67 -0.08 29.83
C PHE A 366 7.46 -0.76 30.96
N VAL A 367 6.78 -1.37 31.94
CA VAL A 367 7.43 -2.19 32.98
C VAL A 367 8.08 -3.43 32.34
N ASN A 368 7.39 -4.12 31.44
CA ASN A 368 7.98 -5.25 30.70
C ASN A 368 9.21 -4.83 29.90
N LEU A 369 9.19 -3.66 29.27
CA LEU A 369 10.34 -3.12 28.52
C LEU A 369 11.51 -2.77 29.46
N HIS A 370 11.23 -2.24 30.65
CA HIS A 370 12.25 -1.91 31.64
C HIS A 370 13.01 -3.15 32.12
N TYR A 371 12.29 -4.24 32.39
CA TYR A 371 12.88 -5.52 32.83
C TYR A 371 13.27 -6.45 31.67
N HIS A 372 13.18 -5.98 30.42
CA HIS A 372 13.42 -6.83 29.25
C HIS A 372 14.84 -7.42 29.23
N GLU A 373 15.84 -6.64 29.64
CA GLU A 373 17.22 -7.12 29.72
C GLU A 373 17.41 -8.15 30.85
N ASP A 374 16.74 -7.97 31.99
CA ASP A 374 16.78 -8.91 33.11
C ASP A 374 16.05 -10.22 32.80
N ASP A 375 14.90 -10.14 32.10
CA ASP A 375 14.05 -11.28 31.78
C ASP A 375 14.58 -12.11 30.59
N PHE A 376 15.21 -11.44 29.61
CA PHE A 376 15.58 -12.05 28.33
C PHE A 376 17.06 -11.92 27.97
N ASP A 377 17.91 -11.33 28.81
CA ASP A 377 19.35 -11.09 28.54
C ASP A 377 19.62 -10.26 27.27
N ILE A 378 18.63 -9.48 26.82
CA ILE A 378 18.71 -8.69 25.58
C ILE A 378 18.13 -7.31 25.87
N PRO A 379 18.87 -6.21 25.64
CA PRO A 379 18.31 -4.88 25.71
C PRO A 379 17.32 -4.63 24.57
N ALA A 380 16.25 -3.88 24.85
CA ALA A 380 15.23 -3.59 23.86
C ALA A 380 14.79 -2.12 23.85
N GLU A 381 14.34 -1.67 22.69
CA GLU A 381 13.59 -0.42 22.51
C GLU A 381 12.22 -0.72 21.91
N TRP A 382 11.22 0.11 22.24
CA TRP A 382 9.88 -0.02 21.68
C TRP A 382 9.44 1.28 21.01
N HIS A 383 9.06 1.16 19.74
CA HIS A 383 8.62 2.25 18.89
C HIS A 383 7.16 2.03 18.50
N PHE A 384 6.38 3.11 18.46
CA PHE A 384 4.95 3.06 18.17
C PHE A 384 4.62 3.81 16.88
N SER A 385 3.76 3.23 16.06
CA SER A 385 3.17 3.93 14.92
C SER A 385 2.10 4.92 15.37
N ALA A 386 1.92 5.99 14.60
CA ALA A 386 0.84 6.95 14.79
C ALA A 386 -0.53 6.25 14.71
N THR A 387 -1.51 6.79 15.43
CA THR A 387 -2.88 6.25 15.44
C THR A 387 -3.40 6.04 14.02
N ALA A 388 -3.96 4.86 13.73
CA ALA A 388 -4.43 4.44 12.41
C ALA A 388 -3.36 4.26 11.31
N HIS A 389 -2.07 4.36 11.64
CA HIS A 389 -0.92 4.07 10.75
C HIS A 389 -0.08 2.87 11.22
N GLY A 390 -0.63 2.03 12.12
CA GLY A 390 0.03 0.81 12.62
C GLY A 390 0.09 -0.35 11.63
N LYS A 391 -0.56 -0.23 10.48
CA LYS A 391 -0.61 -1.31 9.49
C LYS A 391 0.75 -1.60 8.89
N GLY A 392 1.00 -2.85 8.59
CA GLY A 392 2.28 -3.27 8.06
C GLY A 392 2.30 -4.71 7.58
N PRO A 393 3.48 -5.34 7.58
CA PRO A 393 3.64 -6.68 7.01
C PRO A 393 2.90 -7.76 7.81
N CYS A 394 2.63 -7.51 9.10
CA CYS A 394 1.88 -8.38 10.00
C CYS A 394 0.45 -8.65 9.51
N ASP A 395 -0.23 -7.64 8.95
CA ASP A 395 -1.56 -7.76 8.37
C ASP A 395 -1.62 -8.79 7.23
N GLY A 396 -0.61 -8.74 6.34
CA GLY A 396 -0.51 -9.64 5.20
C GLY A 396 -0.33 -11.09 5.66
N ILE A 397 0.52 -11.32 6.65
CA ILE A 397 0.78 -12.64 7.23
C ILE A 397 -0.47 -13.19 7.91
N GLY A 398 -1.13 -12.38 8.73
CA GLY A 398 -2.40 -12.74 9.38
C GLY A 398 -3.47 -13.13 8.36
N GLY A 399 -3.61 -12.36 7.27
CA GLY A 399 -4.53 -12.66 6.18
C GLY A 399 -4.20 -13.94 5.42
N ILE A 400 -2.90 -14.20 5.16
CA ILE A 400 -2.42 -15.41 4.49
C ILE A 400 -2.74 -16.65 5.32
N ILE A 401 -2.33 -16.70 6.59
CA ILE A 401 -2.50 -17.89 7.42
C ILE A 401 -3.98 -18.19 7.67
N LYS A 402 -4.80 -17.19 7.97
CA LYS A 402 -6.25 -17.37 8.11
C LYS A 402 -6.88 -17.96 6.84
N ARG A 403 -6.43 -17.50 5.65
CA ARG A 403 -6.89 -18.06 4.37
C ARG A 403 -6.46 -19.50 4.19
N HIS A 404 -5.20 -19.84 4.51
CA HIS A 404 -4.72 -21.21 4.39
C HIS A 404 -5.45 -22.15 5.34
N ALA A 405 -5.67 -21.73 6.59
CA ALA A 405 -6.47 -22.48 7.57
C ALA A 405 -7.90 -22.70 7.11
N ALA A 406 -8.58 -21.66 6.64
CA ALA A 406 -9.95 -21.77 6.15
C ALA A 406 -10.03 -22.71 4.95
N ARG A 407 -9.07 -22.63 4.03
CA ARG A 407 -9.01 -23.52 2.87
C ARG A 407 -8.74 -24.96 3.28
N ALA A 408 -7.78 -25.20 4.19
CA ALA A 408 -7.46 -26.53 4.68
C ALA A 408 -8.66 -27.17 5.36
N SER A 409 -9.29 -26.46 6.30
CA SER A 409 -10.49 -26.94 7.01
C SER A 409 -11.64 -27.31 6.07
N LEU A 410 -11.88 -26.50 5.03
CA LEU A 410 -12.91 -26.76 4.02
C LEU A 410 -12.59 -27.93 3.07
N GLN A 411 -11.32 -28.34 2.99
CA GLN A 411 -10.88 -29.46 2.15
C GLN A 411 -10.71 -30.77 2.92
N LEU A 412 -10.66 -30.70 4.25
CA LEU A 412 -10.55 -31.86 5.13
C LEU A 412 -11.89 -32.58 5.26
N ALA A 413 -11.82 -33.89 5.51
CA ALA A 413 -12.98 -34.68 5.87
C ALA A 413 -13.61 -34.14 7.17
N VAL A 414 -14.90 -34.37 7.37
CA VAL A 414 -15.68 -33.77 8.48
C VAL A 414 -15.07 -34.06 9.86
N ASP A 415 -14.43 -35.21 10.04
CA ASP A 415 -13.76 -35.64 11.27
C ASP A 415 -12.38 -35.00 11.50
N LYS A 416 -11.85 -34.25 10.52
CA LYS A 416 -10.50 -33.65 10.55
C LYS A 416 -10.52 -32.14 10.32
N GLN A 417 -11.66 -31.50 10.46
CA GLN A 417 -11.78 -30.06 10.23
C GLN A 417 -11.11 -29.29 11.37
N ILE A 418 -10.57 -28.12 11.04
CA ILE A 418 -9.86 -27.27 12.01
C ILE A 418 -10.91 -26.49 12.79
N THR A 419 -11.14 -26.90 14.03
CA THR A 419 -12.18 -26.35 14.92
C THR A 419 -11.63 -25.83 16.24
N THR A 420 -10.35 -26.08 16.53
CA THR A 420 -9.68 -25.67 17.75
C THR A 420 -8.35 -24.93 17.47
N PRO A 421 -7.86 -24.10 18.41
CA PRO A 421 -6.57 -23.42 18.26
C PRO A 421 -5.37 -24.37 18.11
N ILE A 422 -5.41 -25.55 18.74
CA ILE A 422 -4.34 -26.55 18.64
C ILE A 422 -4.30 -27.19 17.25
N GLU A 423 -5.46 -27.56 16.69
CA GLU A 423 -5.58 -28.07 15.30
C GLU A 423 -5.20 -27.02 14.25
N PHE A 424 -5.25 -25.74 14.61
CA PHE A 424 -4.80 -24.65 13.73
C PHE A 424 -3.30 -24.42 13.82
N PHE A 425 -2.69 -24.75 14.95
CA PHE A 425 -1.25 -24.72 15.11
C PHE A 425 -0.54 -25.88 14.41
N GLU A 426 -1.13 -27.07 14.46
CA GLU A 426 -0.70 -28.28 13.72
C GLU A 426 -0.86 -28.13 12.21
#